data_AF-A0A8J5GM31-F1
#
_entry.id   AF-A0A8J5GM31-F1
#
_cell.length_a   1.000
_cell.length_b   1.000
_cell.length_c   1.000
_cell.angle_alpha   90.00
_cell.angle_beta   90.00
_cell.angle_gamma   90.00
#
_symmetry.space_group_name_H-M   'P 1'
#
loop_
_entity.id
_entity.type
_entity.pdbx_description
1 polymer ?
#
loop_
_entity_poly.entity_id
_entity_poly.type
_entity_poly.pdbx_seq_one_letter_code
_entity_poly.pdbx_strand_id
1 'polypeptide(L)'
;MGRLGFRVALGCAAVSCAIAAALVGRRLRSRRQWSRAVELVREFEEACATPVGRLRQVVDAMAVEMHAGLASDGGSKLKMLLTFIDKLPDGYAIACALCCTGKFTNLKYSRVEIDEVRFEWAECMLDYI
;
A
#
# COMPACT_ATOMS: atom_id res chain seq x y z
N MET A 1 -62.27 44.28 19.55
CA MET A 1 -61.18 44.13 18.54
C MET A 1 -60.05 43.14 18.94
N GLY A 2 -60.09 42.48 20.11
CA GLY A 2 -58.93 41.71 20.63
C GLY A 2 -58.75 40.24 20.19
N ARG A 3 -59.71 39.62 19.49
CA ARG A 3 -59.61 38.20 19.10
C ARG A 3 -58.78 37.95 17.83
N LEU A 4 -58.65 38.94 16.95
CA LEU A 4 -57.93 38.77 15.68
C LEU A 4 -56.41 38.86 15.90
N GLY A 5 -55.94 39.84 16.68
CA GLY A 5 -54.50 40.02 16.97
C GLY A 5 -53.88 38.83 17.72
N PHE A 6 -54.62 38.23 18.65
CA PHE A 6 -54.14 37.06 19.41
C PHE A 6 -54.00 35.81 18.53
N ARG A 7 -54.89 35.62 17.54
CA ARG A 7 -54.82 34.49 16.59
C ARG A 7 -53.66 34.62 15.61
N VAL A 8 -53.38 35.84 15.14
CA VAL A 8 -52.23 36.12 14.28
C VAL A 8 -50.92 35.89 15.03
N ALA A 9 -50.82 36.36 16.28
CA ALA A 9 -49.64 36.16 17.12
C ALA A 9 -49.37 34.67 17.40
N LEU A 10 -50.42 33.89 17.71
CA LEU A 10 -50.30 32.44 17.93
C LEU A 10 -49.84 31.69 16.67
N GLY A 11 -50.31 32.13 15.49
CA GLY A 11 -49.91 31.56 14.19
C GLY A 11 -48.42 31.80 13.88
N CYS A 12 -47.92 33.02 14.07
CA CYS A 12 -46.50 33.35 13.85
C CYS A 12 -45.56 32.57 14.80
N ALA A 13 -45.97 32.39 16.06
CA ALA A 13 -45.22 31.59 17.03
C ALA A 13 -45.13 30.10 16.61
N ALA A 14 -46.23 29.52 16.12
CA ALA A 14 -46.25 28.13 15.65
C ALA A 14 -45.33 27.92 14.43
N VAL A 15 -45.33 28.86 13.48
CA VAL A 15 -44.49 28.78 12.27
C VAL A 15 -43.00 28.89 12.61
N SER A 16 -42.61 29.82 13.48
CA SER A 16 -41.21 29.96 13.91
C SER A 16 -40.70 28.73 14.67
N CYS A 17 -41.51 28.15 15.55
CA CYS A 17 -41.20 26.89 16.22
C CYS A 17 -41.04 25.73 15.24
N ALA A 18 -41.88 25.63 14.21
CA ALA A 18 -41.79 24.58 13.19
C ALA A 18 -40.50 24.69 12.36
N ILE A 19 -40.09 25.90 11.97
CA ILE A 19 -38.85 26.14 11.23
C ILE A 19 -37.63 25.78 12.09
N ALA A 20 -37.63 26.19 13.37
CA ALA A 20 -36.57 25.84 14.31
C ALA A 20 -36.45 24.31 14.48
N ALA A 21 -37.57 23.61 14.67
CA ALA A 21 -37.61 22.16 14.77
C ALA A 21 -37.08 21.47 13.49
N ALA A 22 -37.42 22.00 12.31
CA ALA A 22 -36.93 21.48 11.03
C ALA A 22 -35.41 21.67 10.87
N LEU A 23 -34.86 22.82 11.23
CA LEU A 23 -33.40 23.07 11.17
C LEU A 23 -32.63 22.18 12.16
N VAL A 24 -33.14 22.03 13.38
CA VAL A 24 -32.55 21.11 14.38
C VAL A 24 -32.65 19.67 13.88
N GLY A 25 -33.78 19.25 13.32
CA GLY A 25 -33.96 17.93 12.73
C GLY A 25 -32.98 17.64 11.59
N ARG A 26 -32.77 18.60 10.67
CA ARG A 26 -31.75 18.50 9.61
C ARG A 26 -30.34 18.38 10.18
N ARG A 27 -30.01 19.18 11.19
CA ARG A 27 -28.69 19.16 11.83
C ARG A 27 -28.42 17.87 12.60
N LEU A 28 -29.43 17.34 13.28
CA LEU A 28 -29.36 16.04 13.95
C LEU A 28 -29.22 14.90 12.93
N ARG A 29 -29.94 14.96 11.79
CA ARG A 29 -29.82 13.95 10.73
C ARG A 29 -28.44 13.96 10.09
N SER A 30 -27.89 15.16 9.81
CA SER A 30 -26.52 15.31 9.35
C SER A 30 -25.53 14.80 10.39
N ARG A 31 -25.67 15.17 11.68
CA ARG A 31 -24.82 14.63 12.76
C ARG A 31 -24.87 13.12 12.86
N ARG A 32 -26.04 12.49 12.68
CA ARG A 32 -26.17 11.03 12.67
C ARG A 32 -25.45 10.40 11.48
N GLN A 33 -25.51 11.01 10.30
CA GLN A 33 -24.75 10.55 9.12
C GLN A 33 -23.24 10.66 9.36
N TRP A 34 -22.78 11.79 9.90
CA TRP A 34 -21.37 11.99 10.28
C TRP A 34 -20.92 11.00 11.36
N SER A 35 -21.77 10.69 12.35
CA SER A 35 -21.47 9.69 13.38
C SER A 35 -21.21 8.31 12.77
N ARG A 36 -22.03 7.89 11.79
CA ARG A 36 -21.83 6.60 11.09
C ARG A 36 -20.56 6.60 10.23
N ALA A 37 -20.24 7.72 9.59
CA ALA A 37 -19.00 7.84 8.82
C ALA A 37 -17.76 7.76 9.73
N VAL A 38 -17.80 8.39 10.90
CA VAL A 38 -16.71 8.33 11.89
C VAL A 38 -16.55 6.92 12.45
N GLU A 39 -17.64 6.18 12.64
CA GLU A 39 -17.61 4.77 13.05
C GLU A 39 -16.91 3.89 12.01
N LEU A 40 -17.27 4.03 10.72
CA LEU A 40 -16.60 3.32 9.63
C LEU A 40 -15.11 3.65 9.51
N VAL A 41 -14.75 4.92 9.70
CA VAL A 41 -13.33 5.34 9.69
C VAL A 41 -12.56 4.70 10.83
N ARG A 42 -13.16 4.59 12.02
CA ARG A 42 -12.54 3.91 13.17
C ARG A 42 -12.35 2.42 12.93
N GLU A 43 -13.39 1.74 12.43
CA GLU A 43 -13.28 0.32 12.05
C GLU A 43 -12.20 0.11 10.99
N PHE A 44 -12.11 1.01 10.02
CA PHE A 44 -11.08 0.96 8.98
C PHE A 44 -9.68 1.21 9.56
N GLU A 45 -9.51 2.18 10.45
CA GLU A 45 -8.25 2.45 11.14
C GLU A 45 -7.78 1.23 11.95
N GLU A 46 -8.70 0.57 12.67
CA GLU A 46 -8.42 -0.67 13.40
C GLU A 46 -8.08 -1.85 12.48
N ALA A 47 -8.78 -1.97 11.35
CA ALA A 47 -8.50 -3.01 10.36
C ALA A 47 -7.13 -2.82 9.70
N CYS A 48 -6.79 -1.57 9.36
CA CYS A 48 -5.51 -1.19 8.75
C CYS A 48 -4.36 -1.09 9.75
N ALA A 49 -4.63 -1.10 11.06
CA ALA A 49 -3.59 -1.06 12.07
C ALA A 49 -2.64 -2.27 11.92
N THR A 50 -1.34 -1.99 11.83
CA THR A 50 -0.28 -3.01 11.72
C THR A 50 0.64 -2.93 12.93
N PRO A 51 0.18 -3.37 14.12
CA PRO A 51 1.04 -3.43 15.29
C PRO A 51 2.19 -4.42 15.06
N VAL A 52 3.31 -4.23 15.76
CA VAL A 52 4.53 -5.05 15.61
C VAL A 52 4.25 -6.55 15.75
N GLY A 53 3.33 -6.96 16.62
CA GLY A 53 2.92 -8.36 16.77
C GLY A 53 2.30 -8.96 15.50
N ARG A 54 1.44 -8.21 14.79
CA ARG A 54 0.82 -8.63 13.52
C ARG A 54 1.87 -8.69 12.41
N LEU A 55 2.81 -7.73 12.38
CA LEU A 55 3.93 -7.74 11.44
C LEU A 55 4.83 -8.97 11.62
N ARG A 56 5.12 -9.36 12.88
CA ARG A 56 5.86 -10.60 13.16
C ARG A 56 5.16 -11.83 12.60
N GLN A 57 3.85 -11.96 12.83
CA GLN A 57 3.05 -13.05 12.27
C GLN A 57 3.11 -13.10 10.73
N VAL A 58 3.06 -11.94 10.07
CA VAL A 58 3.18 -11.88 8.60
C VAL A 58 4.58 -12.32 8.14
N VAL A 59 5.64 -11.87 8.83
CA VAL A 59 7.01 -12.27 8.51
C VAL A 59 7.24 -13.75 8.75
N ASP A 60 6.74 -14.30 9.86
CA ASP A 60 6.84 -15.72 10.18
C ASP A 60 6.11 -16.57 9.11
N ALA A 61 4.91 -16.14 8.70
CA ALA A 61 4.18 -16.80 7.61
C ALA A 61 4.93 -16.69 6.27
N MET A 62 5.55 -15.55 5.96
CA MET A 62 6.38 -15.40 4.75
C MET A 62 7.59 -16.35 4.77
N ALA A 63 8.26 -16.51 5.91
CA ALA A 63 9.40 -17.42 6.04
C ALA A 63 8.97 -18.88 5.79
N VAL A 64 7.82 -19.30 6.33
CA VAL A 64 7.26 -20.64 6.08
C VAL A 64 6.96 -20.86 4.59
N GLU A 65 6.33 -19.90 3.93
CA GLU A 65 6.03 -19.98 2.48
C GLU A 65 7.32 -19.97 1.63
N MET A 66 8.35 -19.23 2.03
CA MET A 66 9.66 -19.26 1.37
C MET A 66 10.31 -20.64 1.49
N HIS A 67 10.31 -21.23 2.68
CA HIS A 67 10.85 -22.58 2.89
C HIS A 67 10.09 -23.63 2.09
N ALA A 68 8.76 -23.57 2.06
CA ALA A 68 7.93 -24.46 1.26
C ALA A 68 8.18 -24.29 -0.25
N GLY A 69 8.39 -23.06 -0.72
CA GLY A 69 8.69 -22.75 -2.12
C GLY A 69 10.10 -23.19 -2.57
N LEU A 70 11.06 -23.23 -1.65
CA LEU A 70 12.41 -23.77 -1.90
C LEU A 70 12.46 -25.30 -1.84
N ALA A 71 11.62 -25.93 -1.01
CA ALA A 71 11.57 -27.38 -0.89
C ALA A 71 11.00 -28.06 -2.14
N SER A 72 10.06 -27.41 -2.82
CA SER A 72 9.44 -27.95 -4.04
C SER A 72 8.90 -26.83 -4.92
N ASP A 73 9.11 -26.97 -6.23
CA ASP A 73 8.55 -26.03 -7.20
C ASP A 73 7.02 -26.13 -7.22
N GLY A 74 6.34 -25.04 -6.86
CA GLY A 74 4.89 -25.02 -6.62
C GLY A 74 4.44 -25.47 -5.21
N GLY A 75 5.37 -25.71 -4.27
CA GLY A 75 5.07 -26.06 -2.88
C GLY A 75 4.52 -24.91 -2.03
N SER A 76 4.55 -23.68 -2.53
CA SER A 76 4.01 -22.50 -1.86
C SER A 76 3.47 -21.48 -2.86
N LYS A 77 2.75 -20.46 -2.36
CA LYS A 77 2.26 -19.38 -3.23
C LYS A 77 3.40 -18.49 -3.74
N LEU A 78 4.54 -18.50 -3.05
CA LEU A 78 5.74 -17.76 -3.42
C LEU A 78 6.61 -18.63 -4.34
N LYS A 79 6.60 -18.31 -5.64
CA LYS A 79 7.49 -18.95 -6.61
C LYS A 79 8.94 -18.53 -6.33
N MET A 80 9.66 -19.38 -5.61
CA MET A 80 11.09 -19.21 -5.34
C MET A 80 11.92 -19.63 -6.56
N LEU A 81 11.75 -18.89 -7.66
CA LEU A 81 12.38 -19.20 -8.93
C LEU A 81 13.91 -19.08 -8.83
N LEU A 82 14.60 -20.07 -9.38
CA LEU A 82 16.05 -20.02 -9.54
C LEU A 82 16.39 -19.00 -10.63
N THR A 83 17.19 -18.00 -10.28
CA THR A 83 17.65 -16.95 -11.20
C THR A 83 18.88 -17.38 -12.01
N PHE A 84 19.46 -18.54 -11.68
CA PHE A 84 20.71 -19.05 -12.27
C PHE A 84 21.88 -18.05 -12.16
N ILE A 85 21.84 -17.19 -11.14
CA ILE A 85 22.91 -16.27 -10.80
C ILE A 85 23.63 -16.83 -9.58
N ASP A 86 24.74 -17.54 -9.84
CA ASP A 86 25.52 -18.17 -8.78
C ASP A 86 26.62 -17.26 -8.24
N LYS A 87 27.10 -16.33 -9.08
CA LYS A 87 28.15 -15.34 -8.75
C LYS A 87 27.58 -13.94 -8.85
N LEU A 88 27.50 -13.25 -7.72
CA LEU A 88 27.14 -11.83 -7.71
C LEU A 88 28.35 -10.98 -8.13
N PRO A 89 28.12 -9.79 -8.71
CA PRO A 89 29.20 -8.86 -9.01
C PRO A 89 29.96 -8.52 -7.73
N ASP A 90 31.25 -8.75 -7.76
CA ASP A 90 32.18 -8.64 -6.66
C ASP A 90 33.02 -7.33 -6.73
N GLY A 91 32.82 -6.56 -7.80
CA GLY A 91 33.48 -5.29 -8.07
C GLY A 91 34.66 -5.41 -9.04
N TYR A 92 35.08 -6.61 -9.41
CA TYR A 92 36.21 -6.87 -10.29
C TYR A 92 35.75 -7.62 -11.55
N ALA A 93 34.90 -6.95 -12.33
CA ALA A 93 34.38 -7.48 -13.58
C ALA A 93 35.03 -6.78 -14.79
N ILE A 94 35.73 -7.55 -15.63
CA ILE A 94 36.31 -7.06 -16.88
C ILE A 94 35.29 -7.30 -18.01
N ALA A 95 34.40 -6.33 -18.28
CA ALA A 95 33.62 -6.25 -19.53
C ALA A 95 32.71 -5.01 -19.61
N CYS A 96 32.48 -4.51 -20.83
CA CYS A 96 31.37 -3.60 -21.14
C CYS A 96 30.04 -4.38 -21.17
N ALA A 97 29.12 -4.05 -20.25
CA ALA A 97 27.79 -4.65 -20.21
C ALA A 97 26.72 -3.68 -20.76
N LEU A 98 25.95 -4.14 -21.74
CA LEU A 98 24.72 -3.47 -22.15
C LEU A 98 23.55 -4.01 -21.31
N CYS A 99 22.89 -3.15 -20.56
CA CYS A 99 21.72 -3.53 -19.75
C CYS A 99 20.43 -3.06 -20.44
N CYS A 100 19.50 -4.00 -20.62
CA CYS A 100 18.15 -3.73 -21.10
C CYS A 100 17.20 -3.90 -19.92
N THR A 101 16.57 -2.81 -19.47
CA THR A 101 15.55 -2.87 -18.41
C THR A 101 14.17 -2.68 -19.02
N GLY A 102 13.34 -3.72 -18.93
CA GLY A 102 11.94 -3.66 -19.31
C GLY A 102 11.06 -3.48 -18.07
N LYS A 103 10.29 -2.40 -18.04
CA LYS A 103 9.15 -2.26 -17.13
C LYS A 103 7.87 -2.46 -17.94
N PHE A 104 6.80 -2.92 -17.29
CA PHE A 104 5.49 -3.14 -17.92
C PHE A 104 4.97 -1.94 -18.75
N THR A 105 5.44 -0.73 -18.46
CA THR A 105 5.03 0.48 -19.18
C THR A 105 6.06 1.01 -20.16
N ASN A 106 7.36 0.67 -20.05
CA ASN A 106 8.42 1.22 -20.89
C ASN A 106 9.71 0.38 -20.87
N LEU A 107 10.42 0.34 -22.00
CA LEU A 107 11.76 -0.24 -22.15
C LEU A 107 12.82 0.88 -22.08
N LYS A 108 13.90 0.65 -21.32
CA LYS A 108 15.06 1.54 -21.26
C LYS A 108 16.34 0.77 -21.53
N TYR A 109 17.21 1.36 -22.33
CA TYR A 109 18.55 0.86 -22.64
C TYR A 109 19.58 1.73 -21.95
N SER A 110 20.55 1.11 -21.29
CA SER A 110 21.68 1.80 -20.66
C SER A 110 22.97 1.04 -20.95
N ARG A 111 24.01 1.77 -21.36
CA ARG A 111 25.37 1.25 -21.45
C ARG A 111 26.11 1.60 -20.17
N VAL A 112 26.79 0.62 -19.58
CA VAL A 112 27.66 0.84 -18.42
C VAL A 112 29.07 0.41 -18.85
N GLU A 113 30.00 1.35 -18.76
CA GLU A 113 31.44 1.10 -18.92
C GLU A 113 32.03 0.95 -17.52
N ILE A 114 32.79 -0.12 -17.28
CA ILE A 114 33.37 -0.46 -15.98
C ILE A 114 34.87 -0.19 -16.08
N ASP A 115 35.34 0.87 -15.44
CA ASP A 115 36.73 1.32 -15.45
C ASP A 115 37.47 0.83 -14.19
N GLU A 116 37.76 -0.47 -14.10
CA GLU A 116 38.86 -0.94 -13.23
C GLU A 116 39.36 -2.32 -13.67
N VAL A 117 40.32 -2.32 -14.61
CA VAL A 117 40.96 -3.54 -15.08
C VAL A 117 42.21 -3.80 -14.27
N ARG A 118 42.10 -4.55 -13.16
CA ARG A 118 43.26 -5.14 -12.49
C ARG A 118 43.61 -6.44 -13.21
N PHE A 119 44.59 -6.37 -14.11
CA PHE A 119 45.10 -7.52 -14.85
C PHE A 119 45.89 -8.47 -13.92
N GLU A 120 45.27 -9.57 -13.50
CA GLU A 120 45.98 -10.80 -13.07
C GLU A 120 45.54 -11.97 -13.98
N TRP A 121 45.93 -11.91 -15.25
CA TRP A 121 45.60 -12.92 -16.28
C TRP A 121 46.59 -14.08 -16.35
N ALA A 122 47.07 -14.60 -15.22
CA ALA A 122 47.95 -15.77 -15.24
C ALA A 122 47.28 -17.06 -14.75
N GLU A 123 46.27 -17.02 -13.87
CA GLU A 123 45.74 -18.25 -13.26
C GLU A 123 44.36 -18.68 -13.76
N CYS A 124 43.45 -17.77 -14.15
CA CYS A 124 42.09 -18.17 -14.51
C CYS A 124 41.92 -18.82 -15.90
N MET A 125 42.93 -18.79 -16.78
CA MET A 125 42.81 -19.39 -18.11
C MET A 125 43.15 -20.90 -18.14
N LEU A 126 43.68 -21.46 -17.05
CA LEU A 126 44.00 -22.90 -16.93
C LEU A 126 42.89 -23.75 -16.31
N ASP A 127 41.87 -23.14 -15.71
CA ASP A 127 40.72 -23.88 -15.14
C ASP A 127 39.54 -24.01 -16.12
N TYR A 128 39.69 -23.54 -17.38
CA TYR A 128 38.62 -23.55 -18.39
C TYR A 128 38.98 -24.27 -19.70
N ILE A 129 40.04 -25.10 -19.70
CA ILE A 129 40.34 -26.13 -20.70
C ILE A 129 40.56 -27.45 -19.96
#